data_AF-A0A414LVQ8-F1
#
_entry.id   AF-A0A414LVQ8-F1
#
_cell.length_a   1.000
_cell.length_b   1.000
_cell.length_c   1.000
_cell.angle_alpha   90.00
_cell.angle_beta   90.00
_cell.angle_gamma   90.00
#
_symmetry.space_group_name_H-M   'P 1'
#
loop_
_entity.id
_entity.type
_entity.pdbx_description
1 polymer ?
#
loop_
_entity_poly.entity_id
_entity_poly.type
_entity_poly.pdbx_seq_one_letter_code
_entity_poly.pdbx_strand_id
1 'polypeptide(L)'
;MRIQLHGYSYGIENVEKHNISVSRLTNEKLHLLEIRLNIDNDEVQNFKKLFNDCNNGDLVIIDQDPEIDNHRFKGKICSSSSSNMVDYNTFIIELEECNNKSIDTIEIEGMCLKPYEISQKISKNAVIINAKVNVDSEQFNIINKLNIREERYFNVKRLGVDDGSLQMRFGRNLWSEKDGNIKMALVLVEKEYDNTSDNYHGFSEPELSIAIKQIKQLRAINVRLLDILKENNLISKEQKEAIETELTKEELKKESYIYNQVDDIDEWW
;
A
#
# COMPACT_ATOMS: atom_id res chain seq x y z
N MET A 1 -35.00 8.66 -5.90
CA MET A 1 -33.70 8.00 -5.90
C MET A 1 -33.60 6.89 -6.94
N ARG A 2 -32.47 6.77 -7.62
CA ARG A 2 -32.12 5.67 -8.53
C ARG A 2 -30.68 5.25 -8.28
N ILE A 3 -30.36 3.98 -8.53
CA ILE A 3 -28.96 3.56 -8.69
C ILE A 3 -28.61 3.48 -10.17
N GLN A 4 -27.40 3.87 -10.51
CA GLN A 4 -26.78 3.63 -11.80
C GLN A 4 -25.68 2.59 -11.67
N LEU A 5 -25.71 1.61 -12.56
CA LEU A 5 -24.76 0.50 -12.62
C LEU A 5 -24.46 0.20 -14.09
N HIS A 6 -23.21 0.41 -14.53
CA HIS A 6 -22.77 0.14 -15.91
C HIS A 6 -23.69 0.74 -17.01
N GLY A 7 -24.23 1.94 -16.77
CA GLY A 7 -25.14 2.63 -17.69
C GLY A 7 -26.62 2.23 -17.59
N TYR A 8 -26.96 1.22 -16.79
CA TYR A 8 -28.35 0.88 -16.44
C TYR A 8 -28.80 1.67 -15.23
N SER A 9 -30.10 2.00 -15.15
CA SER A 9 -30.66 2.76 -14.04
C SER A 9 -31.88 2.09 -13.42
N TYR A 10 -31.75 1.71 -12.15
CA TYR A 10 -32.79 1.01 -11.39
C TYR A 10 -33.43 1.95 -10.36
N GLY A 11 -34.76 1.94 -10.29
CA GLY A 11 -35.52 2.72 -9.32
C GLY A 11 -35.36 2.15 -7.91
N ILE A 12 -35.19 3.02 -6.92
CA ILE A 12 -35.15 2.62 -5.52
C ILE A 12 -36.53 2.83 -4.90
N GLU A 13 -37.06 1.75 -4.32
CA GLU A 13 -38.38 1.73 -3.68
C GLU A 13 -38.33 2.30 -2.27
N ASN A 14 -37.27 1.96 -1.53
CA ASN A 14 -37.06 2.42 -0.16
C ASN A 14 -35.57 2.54 0.16
N VAL A 15 -35.25 3.47 1.06
CA VAL A 15 -33.91 3.77 1.54
C VAL A 15 -33.95 3.91 3.05
N GLU A 16 -33.18 3.09 3.75
CA GLU A 16 -32.91 3.26 5.17
C GLU A 16 -31.48 3.78 5.36
N LYS A 17 -31.33 4.92 6.04
CA LYS A 17 -30.02 5.52 6.34
C LYS A 17 -29.56 4.96 7.70
N HIS A 18 -28.60 4.02 7.69
CA HIS A 18 -28.28 3.25 8.90
C HIS A 18 -27.23 3.89 9.81
N ASN A 19 -26.31 4.72 9.30
CA ASN A 19 -25.43 5.64 10.05
C ASN A 19 -24.42 6.32 9.11
N ILE A 20 -23.71 7.33 9.61
CA ILE A 20 -22.49 7.86 8.99
C ILE A 20 -21.29 7.16 9.63
N SER A 21 -20.46 6.50 8.83
CA SER A 21 -19.14 6.02 9.28
C SER A 21 -18.07 7.05 8.97
N VAL A 22 -16.95 7.04 9.69
CA VAL A 22 -15.80 7.91 9.35
C VAL A 22 -14.73 7.04 8.73
N SER A 23 -14.36 7.35 7.49
CA SER A 23 -13.27 6.66 6.82
C SER A 23 -11.96 6.90 7.53
N ARG A 24 -11.31 5.86 8.05
CA ARG A 24 -9.94 6.01 8.61
C ARG A 24 -8.92 6.44 7.54
N LEU A 25 -9.23 6.20 6.27
CA LEU A 25 -8.37 6.56 5.16
C LEU A 25 -8.48 8.03 4.76
N THR A 26 -9.59 8.72 5.03
CA THR A 26 -9.74 10.13 4.62
C THR A 26 -10.37 11.07 5.63
N ASN A 27 -10.77 10.54 6.78
CA ASN A 27 -11.63 11.21 7.75
C ASN A 27 -12.94 11.76 7.16
N GLU A 28 -13.33 11.30 5.98
CA GLU A 28 -14.63 11.64 5.40
C GLU A 28 -15.74 10.87 6.11
N LYS A 29 -16.86 11.56 6.28
CA LYS A 29 -18.13 10.96 6.68
C LYS A 29 -18.67 10.20 5.47
N LEU A 30 -18.71 8.88 5.57
CA LEU A 30 -19.22 7.98 4.55
C LEU A 30 -20.62 7.52 4.92
N HIS A 31 -21.54 7.66 3.98
CA HIS A 31 -22.91 7.20 4.12
C HIS A 31 -22.99 5.67 4.05
N LEU A 32 -23.72 5.07 5.01
CA LEU A 32 -24.15 3.67 4.97
C LEU A 32 -25.66 3.63 4.76
N LEU A 33 -26.08 3.04 3.64
CA LEU A 33 -27.47 2.98 3.21
C LEU A 33 -27.89 1.52 3.03
N GLU A 34 -29.12 1.20 3.37
CA GLU A 34 -29.79 0.01 2.87
C GLU A 34 -30.84 0.45 1.87
N ILE A 35 -30.83 -0.15 0.68
CA ILE A 35 -31.79 0.15 -0.37
C ILE A 35 -32.61 -1.08 -0.71
N ARG A 36 -33.87 -0.83 -1.08
CA ARG A 36 -34.75 -1.83 -1.66
C ARG A 36 -34.96 -1.54 -3.14
N LEU A 37 -34.71 -2.54 -3.98
CA LEU A 37 -34.98 -2.50 -5.41
C LEU A 37 -36.03 -3.54 -5.78
N ASN A 38 -36.92 -3.19 -6.69
CA ASN A 38 -37.72 -4.16 -7.43
C ASN A 38 -37.14 -4.25 -8.84
N ILE A 39 -36.77 -5.47 -9.25
CA ILE A 39 -36.20 -5.75 -10.57
C ILE A 39 -37.13 -6.71 -11.28
N ASP A 40 -37.58 -6.34 -12.47
CA ASP A 40 -38.47 -7.15 -13.29
C ASP A 40 -37.85 -8.53 -13.56
N ASN A 41 -38.68 -9.57 -13.54
CA ASN A 41 -38.21 -10.96 -13.54
C ASN A 41 -37.35 -11.33 -14.76
N ASP A 42 -37.57 -10.67 -15.90
CA ASP A 42 -36.79 -10.81 -17.13
C ASP A 42 -35.42 -10.10 -17.06
N GLU A 43 -35.28 -9.06 -16.23
CA GLU A 43 -34.02 -8.34 -16.04
C GLU A 43 -33.13 -8.90 -14.92
N VAL A 44 -33.66 -9.74 -14.03
CA VAL A 44 -32.97 -10.23 -12.82
C VAL A 44 -31.59 -10.85 -13.11
N GLN A 45 -31.48 -11.67 -14.15
CA GLN A 45 -30.21 -12.33 -14.48
C GLN A 45 -29.16 -11.32 -14.96
N ASN A 46 -29.59 -10.33 -15.74
CA ASN A 46 -28.73 -9.25 -16.18
C ASN A 46 -28.29 -8.38 -15.01
N PHE A 47 -29.23 -7.99 -14.13
CA PHE A 47 -28.93 -7.22 -12.92
C PHE A 47 -27.90 -7.94 -12.04
N LYS A 48 -28.11 -9.22 -11.72
CA LYS A 48 -27.17 -10.00 -10.90
C LYS A 48 -25.78 -10.08 -11.53
N LYS A 49 -25.70 -10.28 -12.85
CA LYS A 49 -24.43 -10.29 -13.57
C LYS A 49 -23.71 -8.94 -13.44
N LEU A 50 -24.40 -7.84 -13.77
CA LEU A 50 -23.84 -6.49 -13.66
C LEU A 50 -23.40 -6.14 -12.24
N PHE A 51 -24.15 -6.60 -11.24
CA PHE A 51 -23.84 -6.35 -9.82
C PHE A 51 -22.63 -7.16 -9.37
N ASN A 52 -22.50 -8.41 -9.82
CA ASN A 52 -21.35 -9.25 -9.48
C ASN A 52 -20.05 -8.79 -10.18
N ASP A 53 -20.16 -8.23 -11.38
CA ASP A 53 -19.03 -7.68 -12.14
C ASP A 53 -18.64 -6.26 -11.68
N CYS A 54 -19.40 -5.67 -10.75
CA CYS A 54 -19.19 -4.33 -10.20
C CYS A 54 -17.93 -4.28 -9.33
N ASN A 55 -17.01 -3.36 -9.65
CA ASN A 55 -15.93 -3.01 -8.74
C ASN A 55 -16.42 -1.98 -7.69
N ASN A 56 -15.61 -1.79 -6.65
CA ASN A 56 -15.89 -0.76 -5.65
C ASN A 56 -15.94 0.63 -6.31
N GLY A 57 -17.06 1.33 -6.14
CA GLY A 57 -17.24 2.69 -6.66
C GLY A 57 -17.83 2.78 -8.07
N ASP A 58 -18.26 1.66 -8.66
CA ASP A 58 -18.98 1.63 -9.95
C ASP A 58 -20.49 1.89 -9.78
N LEU A 59 -21.04 1.69 -8.58
CA LEU A 59 -22.42 2.05 -8.27
C LEU A 59 -22.51 3.54 -7.97
N VAL A 60 -23.40 4.25 -8.66
CA VAL A 60 -23.64 5.69 -8.45
C VAL A 60 -25.09 5.90 -8.03
N ILE A 61 -25.32 6.70 -6.99
CA ILE A 61 -26.66 7.13 -6.61
C ILE A 61 -27.01 8.41 -7.35
N ILE A 62 -28.20 8.45 -7.95
CA ILE A 62 -28.79 9.67 -8.50
C ILE A 62 -30.00 10.03 -7.66
N ASP A 63 -29.94 11.19 -6.99
CA ASP A 63 -30.98 11.66 -6.09
C ASP A 63 -31.17 13.19 -6.14
N GLN A 64 -32.19 13.71 -5.48
CA GLN A 64 -32.38 15.16 -5.30
C GLN A 64 -31.66 15.67 -4.05
N ASP A 65 -31.32 14.78 -3.11
CA ASP A 65 -30.53 15.08 -1.93
C ASP A 65 -29.05 15.29 -2.32
N PRO A 66 -28.52 16.53 -2.26
CA PRO A 66 -27.16 16.82 -2.68
C PRO A 66 -26.09 16.20 -1.76
N GLU A 67 -26.47 15.66 -0.60
CA GLU A 67 -25.52 14.97 0.29
C GLU A 67 -25.12 13.58 -0.23
N ILE A 68 -25.89 12.99 -1.14
CA ILE A 68 -25.66 11.64 -1.66
C ILE A 68 -25.75 11.55 -3.20
N ASP A 69 -26.19 12.62 -3.86
CA ASP A 69 -26.31 12.66 -5.31
C ASP A 69 -24.94 12.60 -6.00
N ASN A 70 -24.84 11.76 -7.03
CA ASN A 70 -23.62 11.45 -7.77
C ASN A 70 -22.48 10.86 -6.94
N HIS A 71 -22.76 10.40 -5.72
CA HIS A 71 -21.77 9.71 -4.90
C HIS A 71 -21.60 8.25 -5.36
N ARG A 72 -20.39 7.73 -5.17
CA ARG A 72 -19.99 6.37 -5.57
C ARG A 72 -20.07 5.44 -4.39
N PHE A 73 -20.53 4.21 -4.63
CA PHE A 73 -20.76 3.21 -3.59
C PHE A 73 -20.15 1.86 -3.97
N LYS A 74 -19.84 1.08 -2.95
CA LYS A 74 -19.71 -0.38 -3.08
C LYS A 74 -20.98 -1.00 -2.50
N GLY A 75 -21.48 -2.03 -3.15
CA GLY A 75 -22.74 -2.66 -2.79
C GLY A 75 -22.58 -4.12 -2.41
N LYS A 76 -23.43 -4.58 -1.50
CA LYS A 76 -23.57 -6.00 -1.17
C LYS A 76 -25.05 -6.37 -1.14
N ILE A 77 -25.43 -7.38 -1.92
CA ILE A 77 -26.79 -7.94 -1.85
C ILE A 77 -26.91 -8.72 -0.53
N CYS A 78 -27.80 -8.27 0.34
CA CYS A 78 -28.06 -8.90 1.64
C CYS A 78 -29.14 -9.98 1.52
N SER A 79 -30.18 -9.72 0.74
CA SER A 79 -31.21 -10.70 0.46
C SER A 79 -31.91 -10.45 -0.88
N SER A 80 -32.54 -11.49 -1.41
CA SER A 80 -33.43 -11.41 -2.56
C SER A 80 -34.66 -12.26 -2.31
N SER A 81 -35.85 -11.73 -2.58
CA SER A 81 -37.12 -12.44 -2.50
C SER A 81 -37.84 -12.42 -3.85
N SER A 82 -38.60 -13.48 -4.09
CA SER A 82 -39.40 -13.67 -5.30
C SER A 82 -40.79 -14.13 -4.90
N SER A 83 -41.80 -13.75 -5.65
CA SER A 83 -43.18 -14.18 -5.44
C SER A 83 -43.82 -14.45 -6.78
N ASN A 84 -44.53 -15.57 -6.90
CA ASN A 84 -45.24 -15.93 -8.13
C ASN A 84 -46.48 -15.05 -8.39
N MET A 85 -46.80 -14.11 -7.48
CA MET A 85 -47.94 -13.20 -7.62
C MET A 85 -47.57 -11.85 -8.21
N VAL A 86 -46.28 -11.57 -8.40
CA VAL A 86 -45.77 -10.32 -8.95
C VAL A 86 -44.67 -10.59 -9.98
N ASP A 87 -44.56 -9.73 -10.98
CA ASP A 87 -43.61 -9.92 -12.10
C ASP A 87 -42.22 -9.34 -11.81
N TYR A 88 -41.87 -9.14 -10.55
CA TYR A 88 -40.58 -8.62 -10.11
C TYR A 88 -40.01 -9.39 -8.91
N ASN A 89 -38.69 -9.33 -8.77
CA ASN A 89 -37.95 -9.76 -7.59
C ASN A 89 -37.51 -8.57 -6.77
N THR A 90 -37.62 -8.67 -5.45
CA THR A 90 -37.18 -7.64 -4.53
C THR A 90 -35.78 -7.95 -4.01
N PHE A 91 -34.89 -6.97 -4.03
CA PHE A 91 -33.53 -7.05 -3.52
C PHE A 91 -33.34 -6.06 -2.38
N ILE A 92 -32.64 -6.50 -1.33
CA ILE A 92 -32.14 -5.64 -0.25
C ILE A 92 -30.62 -5.56 -0.41
N ILE A 93 -30.09 -4.35 -0.52
CA ILE A 93 -28.69 -4.09 -0.81
C ILE A 93 -28.14 -3.08 0.20
N GLU A 94 -27.07 -3.45 0.88
CA GLU A 94 -26.25 -2.52 1.66
C GLU A 94 -25.30 -1.79 0.72
N LEU A 95 -25.31 -0.45 0.79
CA LEU A 95 -24.41 0.43 0.08
C LEU A 95 -23.52 1.17 1.09
N GLU A 96 -22.22 1.07 0.90
CA GLU A 96 -21.23 1.85 1.64
C GLU A 96 -20.55 2.81 0.67
N GLU A 97 -20.57 4.09 1.00
CA GLU A 97 -19.97 5.12 0.16
C GLU A 97 -18.46 4.90 0.01
N CYS A 98 -17.98 5.09 -1.21
CA CYS A 98 -16.57 5.02 -1.54
C CYS A 98 -15.93 6.39 -1.31
N ASN A 99 -14.71 6.36 -0.79
CA ASN A 99 -13.92 7.57 -0.61
C ASN A 99 -13.58 8.22 -1.95
N ASN A 100 -13.75 9.53 -2.02
CA ASN A 100 -13.47 10.31 -3.22
C ASN A 100 -12.13 11.05 -3.15
N LYS A 101 -11.53 11.17 -1.95
CA LYS A 101 -10.25 11.86 -1.78
C LYS A 101 -9.05 10.95 -1.99
N SER A 102 -8.04 11.50 -2.68
CA SER A 102 -6.72 10.91 -2.87
C SER A 102 -5.64 11.76 -2.20
N ILE A 103 -4.54 11.14 -1.82
CA ILE A 103 -3.36 11.86 -1.34
C ILE A 103 -2.65 12.49 -2.53
N ASP A 104 -2.58 13.82 -2.54
CA ASP A 104 -1.90 14.58 -3.59
C ASP A 104 -0.43 14.80 -3.25
N THR A 105 -0.14 15.06 -1.98
CA THR A 105 1.21 15.33 -1.47
C THR A 105 1.37 14.77 -0.07
N ILE A 106 2.53 14.17 0.19
CA ILE A 106 2.92 13.70 1.51
C ILE A 106 3.86 14.75 2.11
N GLU A 107 3.52 15.31 3.27
CA GLU A 107 4.41 16.20 4.01
C GLU A 107 5.04 15.42 5.19
N ILE A 108 6.38 15.40 5.25
CA ILE A 108 7.16 14.75 6.32
C ILE A 108 8.08 15.81 6.92
N GLU A 109 7.87 16.20 8.18
CA GLU A 109 8.73 17.18 8.88
C GLU A 109 8.96 18.47 8.06
N GLY A 110 7.93 18.95 7.34
CA GLY A 110 7.99 20.13 6.46
C GLY A 110 8.51 19.88 5.04
N MET A 111 9.00 18.68 4.73
CA MET A 111 9.38 18.28 3.38
C MET A 111 8.16 17.75 2.62
N CYS A 112 7.82 18.40 1.50
CA CYS A 112 6.70 18.01 0.64
C CYS A 112 7.17 17.07 -0.48
N LEU A 113 6.59 15.88 -0.54
CA LEU A 113 6.86 14.86 -1.55
C LEU A 113 5.61 14.64 -2.40
N LYS A 114 5.73 14.87 -3.71
CA LYS A 114 4.65 14.62 -4.66
C LYS A 114 4.82 13.23 -5.28
N PRO A 115 4.01 12.24 -4.89
CA PRO A 115 4.06 10.91 -5.48
C PRO A 115 3.59 10.93 -6.93
N TYR A 116 4.25 10.15 -7.79
CA TYR A 116 3.72 9.82 -9.12
C TYR A 116 2.88 8.54 -9.10
N GLU A 117 2.95 7.76 -8.02
CA GLU A 117 2.10 6.60 -7.76
C GLU A 117 1.89 6.52 -6.25
N ILE A 118 0.63 6.35 -5.81
CA ILE A 118 0.28 6.26 -4.40
C ILE A 118 -0.86 5.28 -4.17
N SER A 119 -0.77 4.52 -3.10
CA SER A 119 -1.87 3.72 -2.58
C SER A 119 -1.89 3.75 -1.06
N GLN A 120 -3.09 3.61 -0.50
CA GLN A 120 -3.30 3.51 0.94
C GLN A 120 -4.17 2.30 1.24
N LYS A 121 -3.87 1.62 2.34
CA LYS A 121 -4.67 0.49 2.83
C LYS A 121 -4.75 0.53 4.34
N ILE A 122 -5.81 -0.06 4.87
CA ILE A 122 -5.92 -0.34 6.31
C ILE A 122 -5.44 -1.76 6.54
N SER A 123 -4.55 -1.95 7.50
CA SER A 123 -4.15 -3.26 8.00
C SER A 123 -4.04 -3.19 9.51
N LYS A 124 -4.67 -4.13 10.23
CA LYS A 124 -4.71 -4.15 11.71
C LYS A 124 -5.10 -2.81 12.33
N ASN A 125 -6.15 -2.18 11.80
CA ASN A 125 -6.61 -0.84 12.20
C ASN A 125 -5.58 0.29 12.04
N ALA A 126 -4.54 0.09 11.23
CA ALA A 126 -3.52 1.11 10.96
C ALA A 126 -3.44 1.42 9.46
N VAL A 127 -3.19 2.68 9.14
CA VAL A 127 -3.00 3.18 7.78
C VAL A 127 -1.58 2.86 7.32
N ILE A 128 -1.49 2.21 6.16
CA ILE A 128 -0.23 1.97 5.45
C ILE A 128 -0.29 2.71 4.11
N ILE A 129 0.69 3.55 3.84
CA ILE A 129 0.83 4.30 2.59
C ILE A 129 2.02 3.75 1.82
N ASN A 130 1.80 3.40 0.55
CA ASN A 130 2.87 3.10 -0.39
C ASN A 130 2.92 4.24 -1.40
N ALA A 131 4.08 4.88 -1.53
CA ALA A 131 4.26 6.01 -2.42
C ALA A 131 5.53 5.84 -3.24
N LYS A 132 5.46 6.14 -4.54
CA LYS A 132 6.64 6.28 -5.38
C LYS A 132 6.87 7.75 -5.70
N VAL A 133 8.06 8.24 -5.38
CA VAL A 133 8.44 9.65 -5.47
C VAL A 133 9.75 9.80 -6.23
N ASN A 134 9.91 10.93 -6.91
CA ASN A 134 11.23 11.41 -7.33
C ASN A 134 11.72 12.37 -6.26
N VAL A 135 12.98 12.25 -5.86
CA VAL A 135 13.61 13.11 -4.86
C VAL A 135 14.95 13.62 -5.35
N ASP A 136 15.35 14.79 -4.86
CA ASP A 136 16.73 15.25 -5.01
C ASP A 136 17.64 14.66 -3.91
N SER A 137 18.95 14.94 -4.01
CA SER A 137 19.93 14.44 -3.05
C SER A 137 19.74 14.97 -1.63
N GLU A 138 19.20 16.18 -1.46
CA GLU A 138 18.94 16.76 -0.14
C GLU A 138 17.77 16.05 0.54
N GLN A 139 16.66 15.90 -0.17
CA GLN A 139 15.48 15.14 0.25
C GLN A 139 15.84 13.69 0.57
N PHE A 140 16.63 13.04 -0.29
CA PHE A 140 17.12 11.67 -0.08
C PHE A 140 17.91 11.55 1.23
N ASN A 141 18.81 12.51 1.51
CA ASN A 141 19.58 12.55 2.74
C ASN A 141 18.71 12.76 3.98
N ILE A 142 17.69 13.63 3.90
CA ILE A 142 16.73 13.84 4.98
C ILE A 142 15.97 12.54 5.27
N ILE A 143 15.44 11.87 4.24
CA ILE A 143 14.72 10.59 4.39
C ILE A 143 15.61 9.54 5.04
N ASN A 144 16.88 9.42 4.62
CA ASN A 144 17.81 8.47 5.20
C ASN A 144 18.11 8.76 6.68
N LYS A 145 18.31 10.04 7.05
CA LYS A 145 18.50 10.44 8.45
C LYS A 145 17.28 10.08 9.30
N LEU A 146 16.08 10.34 8.79
CA LEU A 146 14.83 9.97 9.45
C LEU A 146 14.66 8.45 9.61
N ASN A 147 15.20 7.66 8.68
CA ASN A 147 15.11 6.20 8.71
C ASN A 147 16.07 5.54 9.71
N ILE A 148 17.14 6.24 10.13
CA ILE A 148 18.16 5.69 11.05
C ILE A 148 18.15 6.32 12.45
N ARG A 149 17.35 7.35 12.68
CA ARG A 149 17.27 8.03 13.99
C ARG A 149 16.61 7.11 15.04
N GLU A 150 16.94 7.34 16.32
CA GLU A 150 16.35 6.57 17.44
C GLU A 150 14.84 6.76 17.57
N GLU A 151 14.36 8.00 17.39
CA GLU A 151 12.93 8.31 17.38
C GLU A 151 12.27 7.79 16.11
N ARG A 152 11.68 6.60 16.19
CA ARG A 152 11.17 5.87 15.02
C ARG A 152 9.98 6.54 14.34
N TYR A 153 9.20 7.35 15.06
CA TYR A 153 7.94 7.93 14.56
C TYR A 153 8.04 9.43 14.30
N PHE A 154 7.50 9.88 13.17
CA PHE A 154 7.41 11.27 12.77
C PHE A 154 5.98 11.61 12.31
N ASN A 155 5.69 12.91 12.27
CA ASN A 155 4.41 13.38 11.74
C ASN A 155 4.42 13.33 10.21
N VAL A 156 3.35 12.76 9.66
CA VAL A 156 3.06 12.74 8.22
C VAL A 156 1.70 13.38 7.98
N LYS A 157 1.66 14.43 7.16
CA LYS A 157 0.39 14.98 6.67
C LYS A 157 0.08 14.46 5.27
N ARG A 158 -1.21 14.27 5.00
CA ARG A 158 -1.72 13.71 3.75
C ARG A 158 -2.53 14.78 3.04
N LEU A 159 -1.83 15.71 2.41
CA LEU A 159 -2.44 16.83 1.71
C LEU A 159 -3.28 16.30 0.53
N GLY A 160 -4.49 16.85 0.36
CA GLY A 160 -5.51 16.35 -0.57
C GLY A 160 -6.55 15.44 0.10
N VAL A 161 -6.27 14.96 1.32
CA VAL A 161 -7.17 14.10 2.09
C VAL A 161 -7.77 14.84 3.29
N ASP A 162 -6.92 15.18 4.24
CA ASP A 162 -7.28 15.95 5.43
C ASP A 162 -6.10 16.77 5.93
N ASP A 163 -6.40 17.75 6.79
CA ASP A 163 -5.39 18.60 7.43
C ASP A 163 -4.73 17.92 8.64
N GLY A 164 -5.10 16.66 8.92
CA GLY A 164 -4.59 15.88 10.04
C GLY A 164 -3.18 15.34 9.79
N SER A 165 -2.44 15.11 10.88
CA SER A 165 -1.17 14.40 10.84
C SER A 165 -1.31 13.01 11.46
N LEU A 166 -0.71 12.01 10.83
CA LEU A 166 -0.55 10.68 11.38
C LEU A 166 0.88 10.51 11.89
N GLN A 167 1.03 9.89 13.06
CA GLN A 167 2.32 9.43 13.57
C GLN A 167 2.70 8.17 12.80
N MET A 168 3.74 8.26 11.97
CA MET A 168 4.16 7.17 11.09
C MET A 168 5.65 6.91 11.21
N ARG A 169 6.06 5.71 10.79
CA ARG A 169 7.46 5.33 10.60
C ARG A 169 7.67 4.82 9.19
N PHE A 170 8.93 4.74 8.77
CA PHE A 170 9.26 3.99 7.57
C PHE A 170 9.08 2.48 7.78
N GLY A 171 8.59 1.82 6.74
CA GLY A 171 8.69 0.40 6.51
C GLY A 171 9.94 0.07 5.69
N ARG A 172 9.84 -0.93 4.82
CA ARG A 172 10.92 -1.25 3.89
C ARG A 172 10.86 -0.31 2.68
N ASN A 173 11.74 0.68 2.68
CA ASN A 173 11.90 1.58 1.54
C ASN A 173 12.87 0.97 0.51
N LEU A 174 12.60 1.22 -0.76
CA LEU A 174 13.50 0.90 -1.87
C LEU A 174 13.88 2.20 -2.58
N TRP A 175 15.06 2.23 -3.19
CA TRP A 175 15.49 3.37 -3.98
C TRP A 175 16.34 2.92 -5.17
N SER A 176 16.42 3.79 -6.17
CA SER A 176 17.28 3.63 -7.33
C SER A 176 17.74 5.00 -7.80
N GLU A 177 18.98 5.09 -8.27
CA GLU A 177 19.53 6.30 -8.86
C GLU A 177 19.99 6.01 -10.29
N LYS A 178 19.55 6.84 -11.24
CA LYS A 178 20.00 6.77 -12.63
C LYS A 178 20.10 8.19 -13.20
N ASP A 179 21.24 8.52 -13.78
CA ASP A 179 21.50 9.84 -14.40
C ASP A 179 21.21 11.02 -13.46
N GLY A 180 21.51 10.86 -12.16
CA GLY A 180 21.25 11.88 -11.12
C GLY A 180 19.78 11.99 -10.68
N ASN A 181 18.88 11.16 -11.21
CA ASN A 181 17.49 11.10 -10.77
C ASN A 181 17.30 9.98 -9.74
N ILE A 182 16.89 10.34 -8.53
CA ILE A 182 16.65 9.40 -7.43
C ILE A 182 15.16 9.11 -7.34
N LYS A 183 14.81 7.84 -7.52
CA LYS A 183 13.45 7.33 -7.30
C LYS A 183 13.41 6.56 -6.00
N MET A 184 12.40 6.81 -5.19
CA MET A 184 12.14 6.04 -3.97
C MET A 184 10.75 5.43 -4.00
N ALA A 185 10.66 4.17 -3.55
CA ALA A 185 9.42 3.56 -3.12
C ALA A 185 9.39 3.60 -1.58
N LEU A 186 8.57 4.49 -1.05
CA LEU A 186 8.38 4.72 0.37
C LEU A 186 7.21 3.89 0.88
N VAL A 187 7.42 3.22 2.01
CA VAL A 187 6.37 2.57 2.78
C VAL A 187 6.27 3.32 4.10
N LEU A 188 5.13 3.93 4.36
CA LEU A 188 4.84 4.61 5.63
C LEU A 188 3.81 3.78 6.40
N VAL A 189 4.09 3.54 7.67
CA VAL A 189 3.28 2.70 8.55
C VAL A 189 2.87 3.51 9.77
N GLU A 190 1.56 3.67 10.00
CA GLU A 190 1.01 4.32 11.18
C GLU A 190 1.44 3.58 12.46
N LYS A 191 1.72 4.36 13.52
CA LYS A 191 2.13 3.87 14.84
C LYS A 191 1.18 2.80 15.41
N GLU A 192 -0.11 2.93 15.15
CA GLU A 192 -1.12 1.95 15.58
C GLU A 192 -0.87 0.53 15.08
N TYR A 193 -0.14 0.36 13.96
CA TYR A 193 0.20 -0.97 13.45
C TYR A 193 1.05 -1.75 14.46
N ASP A 194 1.98 -1.05 15.13
CA ASP A 194 2.95 -1.64 16.06
C ASP A 194 2.36 -1.83 17.47
N ASN A 195 1.18 -1.27 17.76
CA ASN A 195 0.45 -1.48 19.02
C ASN A 195 -0.27 -2.82 19.06
N THR A 196 -0.37 -3.52 17.93
CA THR A 196 -1.09 -4.80 17.85
C THR A 196 -0.20 -5.96 18.31
N SER A 197 -0.74 -6.81 19.19
CA SER A 197 -0.05 -7.97 19.80
C SER A 197 0.27 -9.11 18.84
N ASP A 198 0.02 -8.94 17.54
CA ASP A 198 0.20 -9.98 16.54
C ASP A 198 1.67 -10.05 16.13
N ASN A 199 2.39 -10.96 16.78
CA ASN A 199 3.77 -11.39 16.52
C ASN A 199 3.90 -12.19 15.20
N TYR A 200 3.33 -11.67 14.11
CA TYR A 200 3.55 -12.27 12.79
C TYR A 200 4.93 -11.86 12.30
N HIS A 201 5.90 -12.74 12.51
CA HIS A 201 7.23 -12.63 11.95
C HIS A 201 7.18 -13.08 10.48
N GLY A 202 7.87 -12.36 9.60
CA GLY A 202 7.93 -12.70 8.17
C GLY A 202 8.60 -14.05 7.92
N PHE A 203 8.61 -14.50 6.67
CA PHE A 203 9.32 -15.70 6.27
C PHE A 203 10.81 -15.66 6.69
N SER A 204 11.29 -16.72 7.36
CA SER A 204 12.67 -16.85 7.84
C SER A 204 13.16 -15.75 8.78
N GLU A 205 12.25 -15.12 9.51
CA GLU A 205 12.60 -14.29 10.66
C GLU A 205 12.69 -15.17 11.92
N PRO A 206 13.69 -14.97 12.82
CA PRO A 206 14.64 -13.86 12.85
C PRO A 206 15.94 -14.06 12.04
N GLU A 207 16.14 -15.24 11.45
CA GLU A 207 17.41 -15.63 10.81
C GLU A 207 17.83 -14.64 9.72
N LEU A 208 16.89 -14.20 8.88
CA LEU A 208 17.12 -13.24 7.81
C LEU A 208 17.56 -11.88 8.36
N SER A 209 16.87 -11.36 9.38
CA SER A 209 17.25 -10.10 10.03
C SER A 209 18.66 -10.17 10.64
N ILE A 210 18.98 -11.28 11.29
CA ILE A 210 20.31 -11.52 11.87
C ILE A 210 21.37 -11.59 10.77
N ALA A 211 21.13 -12.36 9.71
CA ALA A 211 22.04 -12.48 8.57
C ALA A 211 22.29 -11.11 7.91
N ILE A 212 21.24 -10.32 7.65
CA ILE A 212 21.37 -8.97 7.10
C ILE A 212 22.22 -8.07 8.02
N LYS A 213 22.02 -8.16 9.34
CA LYS A 213 22.83 -7.40 10.32
C LYS A 213 24.30 -7.80 10.25
N GLN A 214 24.60 -9.09 10.20
CA GLN A 214 25.97 -9.59 10.08
C GLN A 214 26.62 -9.17 8.76
N ILE A 215 25.90 -9.26 7.63
CA ILE A 215 26.38 -8.82 6.31
C ILE A 215 26.70 -7.32 6.31
N LYS A 216 25.84 -6.48 6.92
CA LYS A 216 26.10 -5.04 7.06
C LYS A 216 27.36 -4.77 7.88
N GLN A 217 27.54 -5.49 9.00
CA GLN A 217 28.75 -5.36 9.81
C GLN A 217 30.00 -5.80 9.06
N LEU A 218 29.96 -6.94 8.36
CA LEU A 218 31.07 -7.44 7.56
C LEU A 218 31.47 -6.45 6.47
N ARG A 219 30.49 -5.88 5.75
CA ARG A 219 30.76 -4.84 4.75
C ARG A 219 31.45 -3.63 5.36
N ALA A 220 30.96 -3.13 6.50
CA ALA A 220 31.56 -1.99 7.19
C ALA A 220 33.00 -2.28 7.67
N ILE A 221 33.24 -3.49 8.18
CA ILE A 221 34.58 -3.95 8.60
C ILE A 221 35.53 -3.99 7.40
N ASN A 222 35.10 -4.54 6.26
CA ASN A 222 35.93 -4.64 5.06
C ASN A 222 36.28 -3.26 4.50
N VAL A 223 35.33 -2.33 4.43
CA VAL A 223 35.59 -0.94 4.01
C VAL A 223 36.64 -0.31 4.94
N ARG A 224 36.45 -0.44 6.25
CA ARG A 224 37.38 0.10 7.25
C ARG A 224 38.77 -0.53 7.15
N LEU A 225 38.86 -1.83 6.87
CA LEU A 225 40.13 -2.53 6.66
C LEU A 225 40.85 -1.98 5.42
N LEU A 226 40.14 -1.83 4.29
CA LEU A 226 40.71 -1.27 3.06
C LEU A 226 41.19 0.18 3.25
N ASP A 227 40.45 0.98 4.02
CA ASP A 227 40.87 2.33 4.39
C ASP A 227 42.16 2.32 5.21
N ILE A 228 42.25 1.47 6.24
CA ILE A 228 43.47 1.32 7.06
C ILE A 228 44.65 0.86 6.21
N LEU A 229 44.47 -0.13 5.33
CA LEU A 229 45.54 -0.61 4.45
C LEU A 229 46.05 0.49 3.51
N LYS A 230 45.13 1.30 2.96
CA LYS A 230 45.48 2.44 2.11
C LYS A 230 46.19 3.54 2.89
N GLU A 231 45.69 3.91 4.08
CA GLU A 231 46.31 4.92 4.95
C GLU A 231 47.73 4.54 5.36
N ASN A 232 48.00 3.24 5.53
CA ASN A 232 49.33 2.71 5.81
C ASN A 232 50.19 2.47 4.54
N ASN A 233 49.73 2.89 3.36
CA ASN A 233 50.39 2.69 2.07
C ASN A 233 50.69 1.22 1.73
N LEU A 234 49.91 0.27 2.26
CA LEU A 234 50.04 -1.17 1.98
C LEU A 234 49.34 -1.57 0.68
N ILE A 235 48.37 -0.78 0.23
CA ILE A 235 47.68 -0.93 -1.05
C ILE A 235 47.56 0.43 -1.75
N SER A 236 47.56 0.43 -3.08
CA SER A 236 47.31 1.61 -3.90
C SER A 236 45.82 1.95 -3.97
N LYS A 237 45.52 3.16 -4.47
CA LYS A 237 44.13 3.58 -4.74
C LYS A 237 43.46 2.67 -5.77
N GLU A 238 44.18 2.30 -6.82
CA GLU A 238 43.71 1.42 -7.90
C GLU A 238 43.44 0.00 -7.38
N GLN A 239 44.29 -0.50 -6.47
CA GLN A 239 44.07 -1.80 -5.84
C GLN A 239 42.81 -1.80 -4.95
N LYS A 240 42.58 -0.71 -4.21
CA LYS A 240 41.34 -0.56 -3.44
C LYS A 240 40.11 -0.53 -4.36
N GLU A 241 40.13 0.29 -5.42
CA GLU A 241 39.02 0.40 -6.37
C GLU A 241 38.74 -0.93 -7.09
N ALA A 242 39.77 -1.70 -7.42
CA ALA A 242 39.62 -3.03 -8.01
C ALA A 242 38.89 -4.01 -7.08
N ILE A 243 39.13 -3.94 -5.76
CA ILE A 243 38.46 -4.79 -4.76
C ILE A 243 37.02 -4.32 -4.51
N GLU A 244 36.76 -3.01 -4.57
CA GLU A 244 35.42 -2.44 -4.36
C GLU A 244 34.51 -2.56 -5.59
N THR A 245 35.06 -2.91 -6.75
CA THR A 245 34.30 -3.12 -7.98
C THR A 245 33.38 -4.33 -7.81
N GLU A 246 32.09 -4.16 -8.13
CA GLU A 246 31.12 -5.26 -8.08
C GLU A 246 31.54 -6.40 -9.01
N LEU A 247 31.57 -7.61 -8.47
CA LEU A 247 31.78 -8.83 -9.26
C LEU A 247 30.70 -8.94 -10.35
N THR A 248 31.13 -9.35 -11.54
CA THR A 248 30.21 -9.61 -12.64
C THR A 248 29.25 -10.75 -12.29
N LYS A 249 28.11 -10.82 -12.99
CA LYS A 249 27.17 -11.94 -12.85
C LYS A 249 27.82 -13.30 -13.10
N GLU A 250 28.84 -13.36 -13.97
CA GLU A 250 29.56 -14.60 -14.26
C GLU A 250 30.49 -15.02 -13.10
N GLU A 251 31.19 -14.07 -12.49
CA GLU A 251 32.01 -14.32 -11.30
C GLU A 251 31.15 -14.74 -10.11
N LEU A 252 30.03 -14.05 -9.86
CA LEU A 252 29.08 -14.43 -8.81
C LEU A 252 28.49 -15.82 -9.03
N LYS A 253 28.20 -16.21 -10.28
CA LYS A 253 27.74 -17.57 -10.60
C LYS A 253 28.80 -18.62 -10.27
N LYS A 254 30.07 -18.37 -10.63
CA LYS A 254 31.17 -19.31 -10.32
C LYS A 254 31.30 -19.53 -8.82
N GLU A 255 31.28 -18.46 -8.03
CA GLU A 255 31.30 -18.55 -6.56
C GLU A 255 30.07 -19.30 -6.03
N SER A 256 28.89 -19.03 -6.57
CA SER A 256 27.65 -19.69 -6.14
C SER A 256 27.66 -21.21 -6.33
N TYR A 257 28.34 -21.73 -7.36
CA TYR A 257 28.41 -23.18 -7.60
C TYR A 257 29.20 -23.92 -6.53
N ILE A 258 30.21 -23.26 -5.93
CA ILE A 258 31.03 -23.85 -4.87
C ILE A 258 30.17 -24.18 -3.64
N TYR A 259 29.19 -23.33 -3.31
CA TYR A 259 28.29 -23.56 -2.18
C TYR A 259 27.27 -24.67 -2.38
N ASN A 260 27.09 -25.14 -3.62
CA ASN A 260 26.24 -26.30 -3.95
C ASN A 260 27.07 -27.59 -4.10
N GLN A 261 28.39 -27.52 -3.87
CA GLN A 261 29.25 -28.70 -3.89
C GLN A 261 29.03 -29.48 -2.59
N VAL A 262 28.54 -30.71 -2.73
CA VAL A 262 28.42 -31.68 -1.64
C VAL A 262 29.48 -32.77 -1.79
N ASP A 263 29.84 -33.42 -0.69
CA ASP A 263 30.85 -34.49 -0.70
C ASP A 263 30.37 -35.71 -1.49
N ASP A 264 29.08 -36.04 -1.39
CA ASP A 264 28.40 -37.06 -2.18
C ASP A 264 26.97 -36.59 -2.52
N ILE A 265 26.61 -36.61 -3.81
CA ILE A 265 25.28 -36.19 -4.26
C ILE A 265 24.21 -37.23 -3.90
N ASP A 266 24.59 -38.49 -3.77
CA ASP A 266 23.68 -39.60 -3.45
C ASP A 266 23.19 -39.53 -1.98
N GLU A 267 23.78 -38.67 -1.15
CA GLU A 267 23.30 -38.36 0.21
C GLU A 267 22.30 -37.20 0.28
N TRP A 268 22.16 -36.42 -0.80
CA TRP A 268 21.40 -35.16 -0.83
C TRP A 268 20.21 -35.16 -1.82
N TRP A 269 19.81 -36.35 -2.30
CA TRP A 269 18.54 -36.62 -2.98
C TRP A 269 17.99 -38.00 -2.61
#